data_AF-A0A068RZ79-F1
#
_entry.id   AF-A0A068RZ79-F1
#
_cell.length_a   1.000
_cell.length_b   1.000
_cell.length_c   1.000
_cell.angle_alpha   90.00
_cell.angle_beta   90.00
_cell.angle_gamma   90.00
#
_symmetry.space_group_name_H-M   'P 1'
#
loop_
_entity.id
_entity.type
_entity.pdbx_description
1 polymer ?
#
loop_
_entity_poly.entity_id
_entity_poly.type
_entity_poly.pdbx_seq_one_letter_code
_entity_poly.pdbx_strand_id
1 'polypeptide(L)'
;MERSTSTPPSSSPPTVPPLRTGLSRPVAFVPSSDNTRSLSLPPPSTSSGDDIANLYRSIVSSASSPSSEPATSIPIAEDSNASSSSTTFCAECNKQIPESTMKEHIQTVAHMVSAEYMRSVDFLTLNQSNVGFRMMQTQGWQYEEGLGALGEGRRHPVATVLKKDRSGIGHKHEPKRVTHLSRDIEQNFKKELPQPPSGKQLARKARRESKKRVAMLKYMNE
;
A
#
# COMPACT_ATOMS: atom_id res chain seq x y z
N MET A 1 -30.37 -42.46 -51.54
CA MET A 1 -29.68 -43.12 -50.40
C MET A 1 -29.22 -42.02 -49.47
N GLU A 2 -30.01 -41.74 -48.44
CA GLU A 2 -29.85 -40.56 -47.59
C GLU A 2 -28.80 -40.82 -46.50
N ARG A 3 -28.05 -39.77 -46.12
CA ARG A 3 -27.05 -39.86 -45.04
C ARG A 3 -27.72 -39.61 -43.69
N SER A 4 -27.86 -40.66 -42.90
CA SER A 4 -28.33 -40.58 -41.51
C SER A 4 -27.37 -39.77 -40.65
N THR A 5 -27.82 -38.64 -40.11
CA THR A 5 -27.10 -37.86 -39.09
C THR A 5 -27.51 -38.32 -37.69
N SER A 6 -26.58 -38.92 -36.94
CA SER A 6 -26.81 -39.35 -35.55
C SER A 6 -26.60 -38.20 -34.56
N THR A 7 -27.67 -37.76 -33.90
CA THR A 7 -27.61 -36.77 -32.81
C THR A 7 -27.13 -37.44 -31.51
N PRO A 8 -26.17 -36.88 -30.76
CA PRO A 8 -25.82 -37.39 -29.43
C PRO A 8 -26.87 -37.02 -28.38
N PRO A 9 -27.06 -37.85 -27.33
CA PRO A 9 -28.05 -37.59 -26.29
C PRO A 9 -27.61 -36.46 -25.35
N SER A 10 -28.57 -35.59 -25.00
CA SER A 10 -28.41 -34.54 -24.01
C SER A 10 -28.35 -35.12 -22.59
N SER A 11 -27.22 -34.98 -21.90
CA SER A 11 -27.08 -35.33 -20.49
C SER A 11 -27.31 -34.09 -19.61
N SER A 12 -28.50 -33.99 -19.02
CA SER A 12 -28.81 -32.98 -18.00
C SER A 12 -27.96 -33.19 -16.73
N PRO A 13 -27.41 -32.13 -16.10
CA PRO A 13 -26.59 -32.25 -14.90
C PRO A 13 -27.42 -32.67 -13.67
N PRO A 14 -26.82 -33.35 -12.67
CA PRO A 14 -27.53 -33.85 -11.51
C PRO A 14 -27.99 -32.72 -10.57
N THR A 15 -29.26 -32.74 -10.21
CA THR A 15 -29.85 -31.81 -9.22
C THR A 15 -29.37 -32.12 -7.81
N VAL A 16 -28.51 -31.28 -7.26
CA VAL A 16 -28.05 -31.39 -5.86
C VAL A 16 -29.09 -30.74 -4.92
N PRO A 17 -29.59 -31.43 -3.88
CA PRO A 17 -30.54 -30.83 -2.94
C PRO A 17 -29.87 -29.78 -2.04
N PRO A 18 -30.55 -28.67 -1.70
CA PRO A 18 -29.96 -27.59 -0.91
C PRO A 18 -29.74 -28.00 0.55
N LEU A 19 -28.56 -27.69 1.10
CA LEU A 19 -28.28 -27.87 2.52
C LEU A 19 -29.17 -26.93 3.36
N ARG A 20 -29.97 -27.51 4.26
CA ARG A 20 -30.82 -26.77 5.20
C ARG A 20 -29.97 -26.10 6.28
N THR A 21 -29.64 -24.83 6.11
CA THR A 21 -29.26 -23.96 7.24
C THR A 21 -30.51 -23.37 7.88
N GLY A 22 -30.60 -23.47 9.21
CA GLY A 22 -31.72 -22.93 9.97
C GLY A 22 -31.62 -21.41 10.11
N LEU A 23 -32.75 -20.72 9.97
CA LEU A 23 -32.98 -19.32 10.38
C LEU A 23 -32.20 -18.23 9.61
N SER A 24 -32.46 -18.10 8.31
CA SER A 24 -32.74 -16.76 7.76
C SER A 24 -33.93 -16.83 6.79
N ARG A 25 -34.77 -15.80 6.77
CA ARG A 25 -35.79 -15.65 5.72
C ARG A 25 -35.08 -15.22 4.43
N PRO A 26 -35.38 -15.80 3.26
CA PRO A 26 -34.79 -15.34 2.00
C PRO A 26 -35.22 -13.90 1.75
N VAL A 27 -34.26 -13.05 1.36
CA VAL A 27 -34.53 -11.67 0.96
C VAL A 27 -35.26 -11.72 -0.38
N ALA A 28 -36.48 -11.19 -0.42
CA ALA A 28 -37.21 -11.02 -1.66
C ALA A 28 -36.57 -9.87 -2.47
N PHE A 29 -35.92 -10.22 -3.57
CA PHE A 29 -35.44 -9.22 -4.53
C PHE A 29 -36.64 -8.65 -5.29
N VAL A 30 -37.13 -7.49 -4.82
CA VAL A 30 -38.06 -6.66 -5.58
C VAL A 30 -37.25 -5.96 -6.68
N PRO A 31 -37.62 -6.10 -7.96
CA PRO A 31 -37.01 -5.29 -9.01
C PRO A 31 -37.19 -3.81 -8.67
N SER A 32 -36.13 -3.01 -8.74
CA SER A 32 -36.30 -1.55 -8.70
C SER A 32 -37.22 -1.17 -9.84
N SER A 33 -38.40 -0.66 -9.51
CA SER A 33 -39.24 0.04 -10.48
C SER A 33 -38.40 1.12 -11.14
N ASP A 34 -38.60 1.32 -12.45
CA ASP A 34 -37.85 2.26 -13.29
C ASP A 34 -38.15 3.72 -12.93
N ASN A 35 -37.79 4.12 -11.71
CA ASN A 35 -37.63 5.50 -11.33
C ASN A 35 -36.31 5.98 -11.94
N THR A 36 -36.34 6.17 -13.26
CA THR A 36 -35.43 7.08 -13.97
C THR A 36 -35.70 8.48 -13.44
N ARG A 37 -35.22 8.73 -12.22
CA ARG A 37 -35.15 10.04 -11.62
C ARG A 37 -34.10 10.77 -12.41
N SER A 38 -34.54 11.38 -13.51
CA SER A 38 -33.73 12.12 -14.45
C SER A 38 -33.13 13.31 -13.70
N LEU A 39 -31.96 13.06 -13.11
CA LEU A 39 -30.98 14.11 -12.90
C LEU A 39 -30.72 14.67 -14.29
N SER A 40 -31.38 15.79 -14.59
CA SER A 40 -31.11 16.57 -15.77
C SER A 40 -29.70 17.13 -15.61
N LEU A 41 -28.70 16.32 -15.96
CA LEU A 41 -27.41 16.88 -16.34
C LEU A 41 -27.71 17.92 -17.43
N PRO A 42 -27.10 19.10 -17.39
CA PRO A 42 -27.18 20.00 -18.53
C PRO A 42 -26.72 19.23 -19.78
N PRO A 43 -27.33 19.47 -20.95
CA PRO A 43 -26.91 18.80 -22.17
C PRO A 43 -25.41 19.02 -22.35
N PRO A 44 -24.64 18.02 -22.83
CA PRO A 44 -23.24 18.24 -23.14
C PRO A 44 -23.17 19.39 -24.14
N SER A 45 -22.58 20.50 -23.73
CA SER A 45 -22.29 21.60 -24.64
C SER A 45 -21.46 21.03 -25.78
N THR A 46 -21.93 21.18 -27.01
CA THR A 46 -21.31 20.60 -28.22
C THR A 46 -20.04 21.33 -28.65
N SER A 47 -19.26 21.83 -27.68
CA SER A 47 -17.88 22.24 -27.85
C SER A 47 -17.06 21.00 -28.18
N SER A 48 -16.38 21.00 -29.33
CA SER A 48 -15.41 19.97 -29.67
C SER A 48 -14.34 19.86 -28.58
N GLY A 49 -13.70 18.70 -28.45
CA GLY A 49 -12.54 18.55 -27.56
C GLY A 49 -11.45 19.59 -27.85
N ASP A 50 -11.33 19.99 -29.12
CA ASP A 50 -10.42 21.06 -29.57
C ASP A 50 -10.84 22.46 -29.07
N ASP A 51 -12.14 22.76 -29.01
CA ASP A 51 -12.63 24.05 -28.50
C ASP A 51 -12.33 24.20 -27.01
N ILE A 52 -12.54 23.12 -26.25
CA ILE A 52 -12.21 23.05 -24.82
C ILE A 52 -10.68 23.16 -24.63
N ALA A 53 -9.88 22.48 -25.45
CA ALA A 53 -8.42 22.57 -25.40
C ALA A 53 -7.91 23.99 -25.72
N ASN A 54 -8.54 24.69 -26.67
CA ASN A 54 -8.19 26.06 -27.03
C ASN A 54 -8.56 27.07 -25.92
N LEU A 55 -9.69 26.87 -25.23
CA LEU A 55 -10.06 27.64 -24.04
C LEU A 55 -9.03 27.47 -22.90
N TYR A 56 -8.62 26.23 -22.61
CA TYR A 56 -7.60 25.97 -21.59
C TYR A 56 -6.25 26.60 -21.95
N ARG A 57 -5.85 26.55 -23.22
CA ARG A 57 -4.64 27.24 -23.71
C ARG A 57 -4.74 28.75 -23.50
N SER A 58 -5.86 29.39 -23.84
CA SER A 58 -6.00 30.84 -23.71
C SER A 58 -5.97 31.31 -22.26
N ILE A 59 -6.54 30.55 -21.30
CA ILE A 59 -6.48 30.86 -19.87
C ILE A 59 -5.03 30.79 -19.34
N VAL A 60 -4.29 29.73 -19.69
CA VAL A 60 -2.90 29.55 -19.23
C VAL A 60 -1.96 30.57 -19.87
N SER A 61 -2.16 30.93 -21.14
CA SER A 61 -1.38 31.97 -21.81
C SER A 61 -1.73 33.40 -21.34
N SER A 62 -3.00 33.72 -21.10
CA SER A 62 -3.39 35.06 -20.61
C SER A 62 -2.93 35.34 -19.18
N ALA A 63 -2.78 34.31 -18.35
CA ALA A 63 -2.16 34.42 -17.03
C ALA A 63 -0.65 34.78 -17.06
N SER A 64 -0.02 34.91 -18.24
CA SER A 64 1.42 35.18 -18.41
C SER A 64 1.77 36.55 -19.01
N SER A 65 0.82 37.50 -19.06
CA SER A 65 1.09 38.90 -19.44
C SER A 65 1.14 39.83 -18.21
N PRO A 66 2.22 40.58 -17.97
CA PRO A 66 2.36 41.44 -16.79
C PRO A 66 1.75 42.84 -16.99
N SER A 67 1.30 43.46 -15.89
CA SER A 67 0.82 44.86 -15.83
C SER A 67 1.76 45.74 -15.01
N SER A 68 2.35 46.78 -15.59
CA SER A 68 3.07 47.88 -14.88
C SER A 68 2.09 48.86 -14.21
N GLU A 69 2.43 49.92 -13.47
CA GLU A 69 3.65 50.74 -13.19
C GLU A 69 3.50 51.30 -11.72
N PRO A 70 4.40 52.12 -11.11
CA PRO A 70 5.68 52.65 -11.61
C PRO A 70 6.94 52.56 -10.70
N ALA A 71 8.11 52.74 -11.34
CA ALA A 71 9.41 53.21 -10.82
C ALA A 71 10.05 52.49 -9.60
N THR A 72 11.25 51.91 -9.73
CA THR A 72 12.51 52.67 -9.91
C THR A 72 13.57 51.86 -10.68
N SER A 73 14.38 52.56 -11.48
CA SER A 73 15.36 52.05 -12.45
C SER A 73 16.66 51.47 -11.88
N ILE A 74 17.32 50.59 -12.66
CA ILE A 74 18.79 50.47 -12.96
C ILE A 74 19.02 49.17 -13.79
N PRO A 75 19.98 49.13 -14.75
CA PRO A 75 19.60 49.08 -16.17
C PRO A 75 19.76 47.73 -16.88
N ILE A 76 19.18 47.66 -18.08
CA ILE A 76 19.50 46.64 -19.09
C ILE A 76 20.89 46.92 -19.65
N ALA A 77 21.77 45.93 -19.58
CA ALA A 77 22.90 45.82 -20.50
C ALA A 77 22.55 44.72 -21.51
N GLU A 78 22.37 45.11 -22.78
CA GLU A 78 22.57 44.17 -23.87
C GLU A 78 24.06 43.81 -23.86
N ASP A 79 24.39 42.55 -23.64
CA ASP A 79 25.72 42.05 -23.96
C ASP A 79 25.62 40.78 -24.78
N SER A 80 26.32 40.78 -25.91
CA SER A 80 26.31 39.70 -26.90
C SER A 80 27.24 38.59 -26.46
N ASN A 81 26.93 37.98 -25.31
CA ASN A 81 27.78 36.96 -24.73
C ASN A 81 27.25 35.56 -25.05
N ALA A 82 27.98 34.87 -25.93
CA ALA A 82 27.77 33.46 -26.26
C ALA A 82 28.16 32.55 -25.08
N SER A 83 27.37 32.62 -24.00
CA SER A 83 27.50 31.72 -22.87
C SER A 83 26.93 30.36 -23.26
N SER A 84 27.79 29.35 -23.29
CA SER A 84 27.48 27.98 -23.73
C SER A 84 26.50 27.30 -22.76
N SER A 85 25.21 27.57 -22.92
CA SER A 85 24.13 26.87 -22.23
C SER A 85 24.00 25.46 -22.80
N SER A 86 24.76 24.53 -22.23
CA SER A 86 24.61 23.10 -22.48
C SER A 86 23.16 22.67 -22.24
N THR A 87 22.51 22.22 -23.31
CA THR A 87 21.19 21.59 -23.24
C THR A 87 21.37 20.08 -23.33
N THR A 88 20.69 19.35 -22.46
CA THR A 88 20.70 17.89 -22.46
C THR A 88 19.33 17.40 -22.93
N PHE A 89 19.35 16.40 -23.82
CA PHE A 89 18.16 15.78 -24.34
C PHE A 89 17.60 14.75 -23.37
N CYS A 90 16.30 14.85 -23.04
CA CYS A 90 15.59 13.82 -22.29
C CYS A 90 14.89 12.86 -23.26
N ALA A 91 15.29 11.57 -23.22
CA ALA A 91 14.73 10.53 -24.08
C ALA A 91 13.25 10.20 -23.75
N GLU A 92 12.85 10.27 -22.49
CA GLU A 92 11.50 9.93 -22.03
C GLU A 92 10.47 11.01 -22.38
N CYS A 93 10.89 12.28 -22.37
CA CYS A 93 10.04 13.42 -22.74
C CYS A 93 10.20 13.87 -24.21
N ASN A 94 11.20 13.34 -24.92
CA ASN A 94 11.60 13.74 -26.28
C ASN A 94 11.75 15.27 -26.45
N LYS A 95 12.46 15.92 -25.51
CA LYS A 95 12.66 17.38 -25.45
C LYS A 95 14.10 17.72 -25.06
N GLN A 96 14.59 18.85 -25.55
CA GLN A 96 15.84 19.45 -25.08
C GLN A 96 15.54 20.32 -23.86
N ILE A 97 16.30 20.12 -22.78
CA ILE A 97 16.15 20.84 -21.50
C ILE A 97 17.52 21.42 -21.11
N PRO A 98 17.64 22.68 -20.68
CA PRO A 98 18.92 23.22 -20.24
C PRO A 98 19.43 22.49 -18.99
N GLU A 99 20.74 22.19 -18.94
CA GLU A 99 21.36 21.35 -17.89
C GLU A 99 21.04 21.79 -16.47
N SER A 100 20.96 23.11 -16.23
CA SER A 100 20.56 23.70 -14.95
C SER A 100 19.20 23.19 -14.46
N THR A 101 18.24 23.04 -15.37
CA THR A 101 16.85 22.64 -15.08
C THR A 101 16.59 21.14 -15.23
N MET A 102 17.56 20.34 -15.69
CA MET A 102 17.37 18.90 -15.92
C MET A 102 16.95 18.15 -14.65
N LYS A 103 17.46 18.56 -13.47
CA LYS A 103 17.04 17.99 -12.18
C LYS A 103 15.58 18.30 -11.83
N GLU A 104 15.16 19.54 -12.07
CA GLU A 104 13.79 20.00 -11.83
C GLU A 104 12.83 19.29 -12.79
N HIS A 105 13.20 19.20 -14.07
CA HIS A 105 12.49 18.46 -15.10
C HIS A 105 12.18 17.03 -14.66
N ILE A 106 13.21 16.27 -14.23
CA ILE A 106 13.07 14.87 -13.79
C ILE A 106 12.13 14.73 -12.58
N GLN A 107 12.10 15.74 -11.71
CA GLN A 107 11.23 15.75 -10.52
C GLN A 107 9.79 16.22 -10.81
N THR A 108 9.50 16.74 -12.01
CA THR A 108 8.12 17.13 -12.36
C THR A 108 7.21 15.91 -12.48
N VAL A 109 5.96 16.05 -12.02
CA VAL A 109 4.91 15.02 -12.20
C VAL A 109 4.71 14.68 -13.68
N ALA A 110 4.89 15.64 -14.59
CA ALA A 110 4.81 15.41 -16.03
C ALA A 110 5.85 14.38 -16.50
N HIS A 111 7.12 14.55 -16.12
CA HIS A 111 8.18 13.59 -16.41
C HIS A 111 7.96 12.24 -15.72
N MET A 112 7.59 12.24 -14.43
CA MET A 112 7.31 11.02 -13.67
C MET A 112 6.14 10.17 -14.20
N VAL A 113 5.23 10.77 -14.99
CA VAL A 113 4.08 10.10 -15.62
C VAL A 113 4.37 9.73 -17.08
N SER A 114 5.21 10.48 -17.80
CA SER A 114 5.62 10.12 -19.16
C SER A 114 6.72 9.05 -19.19
N ALA A 115 7.64 9.08 -18.23
CA ALA A 115 8.47 7.94 -17.91
C ALA A 115 7.57 6.87 -17.27
N GLU A 116 7.75 5.60 -17.65
CA GLU A 116 7.09 4.47 -16.99
C GLU A 116 7.72 4.17 -15.61
N TYR A 117 7.87 5.21 -14.78
CA TYR A 117 8.42 5.17 -13.42
C TYR A 117 7.43 4.57 -12.40
N MET A 118 6.68 3.56 -12.85
CA MET A 118 5.86 2.66 -12.03
C MET A 118 6.40 1.23 -12.11
N ARG A 119 7.73 1.07 -12.26
CA ARG A 119 8.41 -0.10 -11.73
C ARG A 119 8.18 -0.10 -10.22
N SER A 120 7.22 -0.91 -9.77
CA SER A 120 6.93 -1.08 -8.35
C SER A 120 8.24 -1.44 -7.64
N VAL A 121 8.75 -0.52 -6.82
CA VAL A 121 9.97 -0.74 -6.06
C VAL A 121 9.78 -2.00 -5.21
N ASP A 122 10.61 -3.03 -5.43
CA ASP A 122 10.53 -4.22 -4.60
C ASP A 122 10.86 -3.80 -3.16
N PHE A 123 9.91 -4.02 -2.27
CA PHE A 123 10.04 -3.67 -0.86
C PHE A 123 10.87 -4.71 -0.10
N LEU A 124 11.12 -5.88 -0.70
CA LEU A 124 12.29 -6.64 -0.33
C LEU A 124 13.50 -6.01 -1.00
N THR A 125 14.53 -5.75 -0.21
CA THR A 125 15.90 -5.47 -0.66
C THR A 125 16.86 -6.35 0.15
N LEU A 126 17.04 -7.60 -0.29
CA LEU A 126 18.00 -8.50 0.34
C LEU A 126 19.42 -8.15 -0.09
N ASN A 127 20.18 -7.52 0.81
CA ASN A 127 21.58 -7.16 0.56
C ASN A 127 22.47 -8.41 0.39
N GLN A 128 23.37 -8.39 -0.60
CA GLN A 128 24.34 -9.47 -0.90
C GLN A 128 25.33 -9.79 0.25
N SER A 129 25.41 -8.89 1.24
CA SER A 129 26.13 -9.10 2.51
C SER A 129 25.47 -10.16 3.40
N ASN A 130 24.16 -10.39 3.26
CA ASN A 130 23.43 -11.38 4.05
C ASN A 130 23.88 -12.80 3.67
N VAL A 131 24.34 -13.56 4.68
CA VAL A 131 24.82 -14.94 4.52
C VAL A 131 23.75 -15.86 3.93
N GLY A 132 22.49 -15.70 4.36
CA GLY A 132 21.37 -16.50 3.84
C GLY A 132 21.07 -16.19 2.37
N PHE A 133 21.14 -14.91 1.96
CA PHE A 133 21.00 -14.52 0.55
C PHE A 133 22.09 -15.18 -0.31
N ARG A 134 23.35 -15.07 0.11
CA ARG A 134 24.48 -15.68 -0.60
C ARG A 134 24.33 -17.21 -0.70
N MET A 135 23.91 -17.86 0.38
CA MET A 135 23.68 -19.31 0.41
C MET A 135 22.60 -19.73 -0.61
N MET A 136 21.46 -19.04 -0.65
CA MET A 136 20.40 -19.33 -1.64
C MET A 136 20.90 -19.09 -3.06
N GLN A 137 21.62 -17.99 -3.31
CA GLN A 137 22.19 -17.69 -4.62
C GLN A 137 23.22 -18.75 -5.08
N THR A 138 24.05 -19.28 -4.17
CA THR A 138 24.97 -20.39 -4.49
C THR A 138 24.26 -21.72 -4.79
N GLN A 139 23.00 -21.87 -4.36
CA GLN A 139 22.15 -23.01 -4.69
C GLN A 139 21.33 -22.79 -5.98
N GLY A 140 21.59 -21.70 -6.71
CA GLY A 140 20.96 -21.39 -8.00
C GLY A 140 19.71 -20.52 -7.93
N TRP A 141 19.24 -20.14 -6.73
CA TRP A 141 18.06 -19.27 -6.59
C TRP A 141 18.34 -17.85 -7.10
N GLN A 142 17.43 -17.32 -7.92
CA GLN A 142 17.48 -15.97 -8.45
C GLN A 142 16.57 -15.03 -7.64
N TYR A 143 17.06 -13.82 -7.38
CA TYR A 143 16.34 -12.84 -6.57
C TYR A 143 14.98 -12.42 -7.15
N GLU A 144 14.89 -12.38 -8.48
CA GLU A 144 13.67 -11.99 -9.19
C GLU A 144 12.63 -13.12 -9.26
N GLU A 145 12.92 -14.30 -8.72
CA GLU A 145 12.09 -15.50 -8.85
C GLU A 145 11.67 -16.06 -7.49
N GLY A 146 10.58 -16.82 -7.50
CA GLY A 146 10.16 -17.61 -6.35
C GLY A 146 11.10 -18.77 -6.03
N LEU A 147 10.87 -19.42 -4.90
CA LEU A 147 11.45 -20.74 -4.62
C LEU A 147 10.59 -21.83 -5.28
N GLY A 148 11.21 -22.90 -5.78
CA GLY A 148 10.53 -24.02 -6.44
C GLY A 148 11.11 -24.33 -7.81
N ALA A 149 10.74 -25.45 -8.41
CA ALA A 149 11.36 -25.96 -9.65
C ALA A 149 11.15 -25.04 -10.86
N LEU A 150 10.06 -24.25 -10.86
CA LEU A 150 9.71 -23.26 -11.88
C LEU A 150 9.58 -21.84 -11.29
N GLY A 151 10.19 -21.57 -10.13
CA GLY A 151 10.04 -20.28 -9.44
C GLY A 151 8.63 -19.99 -8.92
N GLU A 152 7.79 -21.02 -8.74
CA GLU A 152 6.35 -20.92 -8.42
C GLU A 152 6.04 -20.37 -7.01
N GLY A 153 7.00 -20.42 -6.08
CA GLY A 153 6.83 -19.94 -4.71
C GLY A 153 6.71 -18.43 -4.61
N ARG A 154 6.00 -17.94 -3.59
CA ARG A 154 5.84 -16.49 -3.40
C ARG A 154 7.17 -15.86 -2.96
N ARG A 155 7.70 -14.91 -3.74
CA ARG A 155 8.87 -14.07 -3.42
C ARG A 155 8.74 -13.37 -2.06
N HIS A 156 7.62 -12.69 -1.84
CA HIS A 156 7.41 -11.86 -0.66
C HIS A 156 6.88 -12.66 0.54
N PRO A 157 7.20 -12.26 1.79
CA PRO A 157 6.60 -12.85 2.99
C PRO A 157 5.06 -12.75 3.02
N VAL A 158 4.39 -13.62 3.78
CA VAL A 158 2.95 -13.45 4.04
C VAL A 158 2.73 -12.17 4.84
N ALA A 159 1.83 -11.29 4.41
CA ALA A 159 1.38 -10.19 5.23
C ALA A 159 0.65 -10.73 6.47
N THR A 160 1.23 -10.54 7.65
CA THR A 160 0.63 -10.96 8.93
C THR A 160 -0.15 -9.81 9.56
N VAL A 161 -1.20 -10.14 10.32
CA VAL A 161 -2.01 -9.16 11.06
C VAL A 161 -1.98 -9.53 12.52
N LEU A 162 -1.47 -8.64 13.37
CA LEU A 162 -1.47 -8.85 14.81
C LEU A 162 -2.91 -8.76 15.35
N LYS A 163 -3.38 -9.85 15.94
CA LYS A 163 -4.63 -9.86 16.72
C LYS A 163 -4.39 -9.12 18.03
N LYS A 164 -5.14 -8.03 18.27
CA LYS A 164 -5.03 -7.20 19.48
C LYS A 164 -6.10 -7.50 20.53
N ASP A 165 -7.13 -8.23 20.13
CA ASP A 165 -8.34 -8.49 20.89
C ASP A 165 -8.39 -9.95 21.39
N ARG A 166 -9.13 -10.16 22.49
CA ARG A 166 -9.36 -11.49 23.08
C ARG A 166 -10.64 -12.18 22.54
N SER A 167 -11.23 -11.67 21.45
CA SER A 167 -12.48 -12.20 20.89
C SER A 167 -12.33 -13.61 20.32
N GLY A 168 -13.44 -14.33 20.18
CA GLY A 168 -13.47 -15.63 19.47
C GLY A 168 -13.28 -15.48 17.96
N ILE A 169 -12.94 -16.58 17.29
CA ILE A 169 -12.96 -16.65 15.82
C ILE A 169 -14.41 -16.41 15.35
N GLY A 170 -14.60 -15.55 14.33
CA GLY A 170 -15.92 -15.19 13.80
C GLY A 170 -16.56 -13.97 14.46
N HIS A 171 -15.92 -13.33 15.43
CA HIS A 171 -16.35 -12.00 15.88
C HIS A 171 -16.14 -10.96 14.76
N LYS A 172 -16.96 -9.90 14.73
CA LYS A 172 -16.79 -8.81 13.76
C LYS A 172 -15.50 -8.06 14.09
N HIS A 173 -14.52 -8.13 13.19
CA HIS A 173 -13.25 -7.45 13.38
C HIS A 173 -13.27 -6.03 12.80
N GLU A 174 -12.71 -5.09 13.55
CA GLU A 174 -12.27 -3.78 13.04
C GLU A 174 -11.30 -3.94 11.85
N PRO A 175 -11.19 -2.94 10.95
CA PRO A 175 -10.39 -3.06 9.74
C PRO A 175 -8.93 -3.42 10.05
N LYS A 176 -8.46 -4.49 9.40
CA LYS A 176 -7.12 -5.07 9.58
C LYS A 176 -6.04 -4.07 9.19
N ARG A 177 -5.40 -3.44 10.18
CA ARG A 177 -4.25 -2.55 9.98
C ARG A 177 -2.96 -3.25 10.40
N VAL A 178 -2.00 -3.34 9.47
CA VAL A 178 -0.61 -3.68 9.79
C VAL A 178 -0.04 -2.51 10.59
N THR A 179 0.00 -2.66 11.91
CA THR A 179 0.33 -1.56 12.84
C THR A 179 1.71 -1.70 13.47
N HIS A 180 2.47 -2.73 13.08
CA HIS A 180 3.65 -3.17 13.81
C HIS A 180 4.77 -3.64 12.90
N LEU A 181 5.97 -3.12 13.14
CA LEU A 181 7.23 -3.63 12.59
C LEU A 181 7.70 -4.82 13.45
N SER A 182 8.65 -5.63 12.96
CA SER A 182 9.12 -6.85 13.66
C SER A 182 9.54 -6.59 15.12
N ARG A 183 10.12 -5.42 15.42
CA ARG A 183 10.48 -4.98 16.78
C ARG A 183 9.28 -4.92 17.75
N ASP A 184 8.11 -4.51 17.29
CA ASP A 184 6.94 -4.33 18.15
C ASP A 184 6.34 -5.69 18.57
N ILE A 185 6.51 -6.70 17.70
CA ILE A 185 6.15 -8.09 17.99
C ILE A 185 7.04 -8.60 19.12
N GLU A 186 8.36 -8.48 18.98
CA GLU A 186 9.34 -8.86 20.02
C GLU A 186 9.10 -8.15 21.37
N GLN A 187 8.73 -6.87 21.34
CA GLN A 187 8.43 -6.10 22.55
C GLN A 187 7.17 -6.59 23.28
N ASN A 188 6.16 -7.12 22.58
CA ASN A 188 4.99 -7.69 23.26
C ASN A 188 5.34 -9.00 23.95
N PHE A 189 6.09 -9.90 23.30
CA PHE A 189 6.57 -11.14 23.94
C PHE A 189 7.40 -10.88 25.21
N LYS A 190 8.21 -9.80 25.23
CA LYS A 190 8.98 -9.40 26.43
C LYS A 190 8.14 -8.79 27.56
N LYS A 191 6.91 -8.33 27.30
CA LYS A 191 5.98 -7.80 28.31
C LYS A 191 5.11 -8.88 28.95
N GLU A 192 4.79 -9.93 28.19
CA GLU A 192 3.97 -11.08 28.65
C GLU A 192 4.72 -11.98 29.65
N LEU A 193 6.06 -12.00 29.63
CA LEU A 193 6.88 -12.74 30.58
C LEU A 193 6.89 -12.06 31.97
N PRO A 194 6.38 -12.70 33.05
CA PRO A 194 6.42 -12.11 34.38
C PRO A 194 7.87 -11.94 34.84
N GLN A 195 8.34 -10.70 34.93
CA GLN A 195 9.70 -10.46 35.40
C GLN A 195 9.82 -10.89 36.88
N PRO A 196 10.85 -11.68 37.24
CA PRO A 196 11.02 -12.13 38.61
C PRO A 196 11.20 -10.91 39.53
N PRO A 197 10.52 -10.87 40.70
CA PRO A 197 10.59 -9.71 41.58
C PRO A 197 12.04 -9.46 42.02
N SER A 198 12.45 -8.19 42.05
CA SER A 198 13.82 -7.80 42.41
C SER A 198 14.24 -8.40 43.76
N GLY A 199 15.51 -8.81 43.89
CA GLY A 199 16.04 -9.44 45.12
C GLY A 199 15.80 -8.61 46.39
N LYS A 200 15.79 -7.27 46.30
CA LYS A 200 15.40 -6.38 47.41
C LYS A 200 13.96 -6.60 47.88
N GLN A 201 13.04 -6.90 46.96
CA GLN A 201 11.64 -7.22 47.27
C GLN A 201 11.49 -8.61 47.88
N LEU A 202 12.20 -9.64 47.37
CA LEU A 202 12.25 -10.97 48.01
C LEU A 202 12.73 -10.85 49.46
N ALA A 203 13.87 -10.18 49.69
CA ALA A 203 14.44 -10.00 51.02
C ALA A 203 13.46 -9.27 51.97
N ARG A 204 12.74 -8.26 51.48
CA ARG A 204 11.71 -7.55 52.26
C ARG A 204 10.49 -8.44 52.58
N LYS A 205 10.07 -9.31 51.65
CA LYS A 205 8.98 -10.28 51.86
C LYS A 205 9.41 -11.34 52.90
N ALA A 206 10.58 -11.94 52.73
CA ALA A 206 11.14 -12.94 53.65
C ALA A 206 11.31 -12.39 55.09
N ARG A 207 11.83 -11.16 55.24
CA ARG A 207 11.92 -10.49 56.56
C ARG A 207 10.54 -10.27 57.21
N ARG A 208 9.52 -9.88 56.44
CA ARG A 208 8.15 -9.71 56.95
C ARG A 208 7.53 -11.05 57.36
N GLU A 209 7.77 -12.10 56.58
CA GLU A 209 7.28 -13.45 56.88
C GLU A 209 7.95 -14.06 58.11
N SER A 210 9.28 -13.93 58.23
CA SER A 210 10.04 -14.32 59.43
C SER A 210 9.50 -13.64 60.69
N LYS A 211 9.28 -12.30 60.66
CA LYS A 211 8.65 -11.59 61.78
C LYS A 211 7.25 -12.11 62.13
N LYS A 212 6.42 -12.44 61.13
CA LYS A 212 5.11 -13.06 61.37
C LYS A 212 5.23 -14.43 62.03
N ARG A 213 6.14 -15.31 61.56
CA ARG A 213 6.36 -16.63 62.15
C ARG A 213 6.82 -16.54 63.61
N VAL A 214 7.75 -15.63 63.92
CA VAL A 214 8.22 -15.39 65.30
C VAL A 214 7.10 -14.87 66.20
N ALA A 215 6.25 -13.96 65.72
CA ALA A 215 5.09 -13.49 66.47
C ALA A 215 4.05 -14.61 66.71
N MET A 216 3.82 -15.48 65.71
CA MET A 216 2.96 -16.66 65.82
C MET A 216 3.50 -17.67 66.86
N LEU A 217 4.80 -17.96 66.81
CA LEU A 217 5.48 -18.82 67.79
C LEU A 217 5.41 -18.25 69.20
N LYS A 218 5.51 -16.93 69.38
CA LYS A 218 5.32 -16.29 70.68
C LYS A 218 3.89 -16.47 71.20
N TYR A 219 2.89 -16.23 70.35
CA TYR A 219 1.47 -16.40 70.68
C TYR A 219 1.08 -17.85 71.00
N MET A 220 1.76 -18.85 70.43
CA MET A 220 1.52 -20.27 70.73
C MET A 220 2.18 -20.77 72.02
N ASN A 221 3.07 -19.97 72.62
CA ASN A 221 3.86 -20.33 73.81
C ASN A 221 3.48 -19.50 75.06
N GLU A 222 2.44 -18.65 74.95
CA GLU A 222 1.81 -17.87 76.04
C GLU A 222 0.41 -18.43 76.33
#